data_AF-A0A644YCE1-F1
#
_entry.id   AF-A0A644YCE1-F1
#
_cell.length_a   1.000
_cell.length_b   1.000
_cell.length_c   1.000
_cell.angle_alpha   90.00
_cell.angle_beta   90.00
_cell.angle_gamma   90.00
#
_symmetry.space_group_name_H-M   'P 1'
#
loop_
_entity.id
_entity.type
_entity.pdbx_description
1 polymer ?
#
loop_
_entity_poly.entity_id
_entity_poly.type
_entity_poly.pdbx_seq_one_letter_code
_entity_poly.pdbx_strand_id
1 'polypeptide(L)'
;MSSFSLYQAVGFERMQKYKQDLLFFQKLRMALMKTYAEKVDFSKYEDGIRNLLNSFVTAEPVEVVVEPIAINDKAGMDKQLEEIDGQKTKAAYIKTRLVLELEARRYEDPLLYKRFSERIKETLEKYRQARDDNAYLAEIKKLAEDFREGFVGNIYPSCIDDNSDAKAFYGVICDVLLRDENPNGEEVEERVGQLAANINAAIKELVHVDWRGNIMIHKRMNQAVEDLLWDYADEQGAEIDVRDLDLLLENVMRTAMARY
;
A
#
# COMPACT_ATOMS: atom_id res chain seq x y z
N MET A 1 29.84 -16.23 27.67
CA MET A 1 29.81 -17.47 28.48
C MET A 1 30.18 -18.63 27.59
N SER A 2 31.19 -19.43 27.95
CA SER A 2 31.65 -20.55 27.12
C SER A 2 30.57 -21.64 27.05
N SER A 3 30.35 -22.23 25.87
CA SER A 3 29.39 -23.31 25.59
C SER A 3 29.42 -24.45 26.63
N PHE A 4 30.60 -24.69 27.23
CA PHE A 4 30.83 -25.69 28.27
C PHE A 4 30.09 -25.41 29.59
N SER A 5 30.02 -24.14 30.01
CA SER A 5 29.32 -23.73 31.26
C SER A 5 27.80 -23.87 31.15
N LEU A 6 27.24 -23.64 29.95
CA LEU A 6 25.81 -23.81 29.68
C LEU A 6 25.44 -25.31 29.67
N TYR A 7 26.33 -26.15 29.14
CA TYR A 7 26.14 -27.60 29.09
C TYR A 7 26.07 -28.20 30.50
N GLN A 8 26.96 -27.77 31.42
CA GLN A 8 26.96 -28.21 32.81
C GLN A 8 25.71 -27.75 33.59
N ALA A 9 25.19 -26.55 33.30
CA ALA A 9 24.07 -25.98 34.06
C ALA A 9 22.70 -26.52 33.62
N VAL A 10 22.53 -26.87 32.35
CA VAL A 10 21.21 -27.14 31.75
C VAL A 10 21.01 -28.62 31.40
N GLY A 11 22.09 -29.38 31.17
CA GLY A 11 22.04 -30.78 30.75
C GLY A 11 21.80 -30.96 29.24
N PHE A 12 22.22 -32.11 28.70
CA PHE A 12 22.22 -32.39 27.26
C PHE A 12 20.82 -32.31 26.62
N GLU A 13 19.80 -32.90 27.25
CA GLU A 13 18.45 -32.97 26.68
C GLU A 13 17.81 -31.59 26.50
N ARG A 14 17.90 -30.73 27.53
CA ARG A 14 17.37 -29.36 27.46
C ARG A 14 18.14 -28.50 26.47
N MET A 15 19.45 -28.71 26.36
CA MET A 15 20.28 -28.01 25.38
C MET A 15 19.87 -28.39 23.94
N GLN A 16 19.59 -29.67 23.67
CA GLN A 16 19.06 -30.10 22.37
C GLN A 16 17.69 -29.49 22.08
N LYS A 17 16.80 -29.43 23.07
CA LYS A 17 15.50 -28.76 22.93
C LYS A 17 15.64 -27.29 22.55
N TYR A 18 16.48 -26.53 23.27
CA TYR A 18 16.71 -25.12 22.94
C TYR A 18 17.32 -24.90 21.56
N LYS A 19 18.16 -25.81 21.08
CA LYS A 19 18.69 -25.76 19.72
C LYS A 19 17.61 -25.98 18.67
N GLN A 20 16.73 -26.97 18.88
CA GLN A 20 15.61 -27.22 17.99
C GLN A 20 14.64 -26.03 17.97
N ASP A 21 14.32 -25.47 19.14
CA ASP A 21 13.49 -24.28 19.26
C ASP A 21 14.13 -23.09 18.53
N LEU A 22 15.44 -22.86 18.70
CA LEU A 22 16.16 -21.79 18.00
C LEU A 22 16.10 -21.95 16.47
N LEU A 23 16.34 -23.16 15.96
CA LEU A 23 16.24 -23.46 14.54
C LEU A 23 14.82 -23.20 14.01
N PHE A 24 13.81 -23.65 14.76
CA PHE A 24 12.41 -23.43 14.43
C PHE A 24 12.09 -21.93 14.34
N PHE A 25 12.45 -21.15 15.35
CA PHE A 25 12.18 -19.70 15.35
C PHE A 25 12.94 -18.96 14.26
N GLN A 26 14.15 -19.39 13.90
CA GLN A 26 14.87 -18.80 12.78
C GLN A 26 14.18 -19.11 11.44
N LYS A 27 13.77 -20.36 11.21
CA LYS A 27 13.00 -20.73 10.01
C LYS A 27 11.68 -19.96 9.93
N LEU A 28 10.96 -19.86 11.05
CA LEU A 28 9.73 -19.07 11.14
C LEU A 28 9.98 -17.59 10.82
N ARG A 29 11.04 -17.00 11.37
CA ARG A 29 11.40 -15.60 11.10
C ARG A 29 11.70 -15.38 9.62
N MET A 30 12.51 -16.24 9.00
CA MET A 30 12.84 -16.12 7.58
C MET A 30 11.58 -16.21 6.70
N ALA A 31 10.67 -17.15 7.02
CA ALA A 31 9.40 -17.27 6.32
C ALA A 31 8.54 -16.00 6.46
N LEU A 32 8.40 -15.45 7.67
CA LEU A 32 7.62 -14.23 7.91
C LEU A 32 8.25 -13.01 7.22
N MET A 33 9.57 -12.85 7.27
CA MET A 33 10.27 -11.77 6.57
C MET A 33 10.06 -11.87 5.06
N LYS A 34 10.13 -13.08 4.48
CA LYS A 34 9.83 -13.30 3.06
C LYS A 34 8.36 -13.00 2.75
N THR A 35 7.41 -13.42 3.57
CA THR A 35 5.97 -13.22 3.29
C THR A 35 5.53 -11.77 3.47
N TYR A 36 5.93 -11.11 4.55
CA TYR A 36 5.42 -9.79 4.94
C TYR A 36 6.37 -8.64 4.64
N ALA A 37 7.51 -8.91 3.99
CA ALA A 37 8.52 -7.92 3.61
C ALA A 37 9.00 -7.06 4.81
N GLU A 38 8.97 -7.62 6.02
CA GLU A 38 9.46 -6.96 7.22
C GLU A 38 10.98 -6.85 7.17
N LYS A 39 11.49 -5.62 7.34
CA LYS A 39 12.91 -5.34 7.50
C LYS A 39 13.23 -5.22 8.98
N VAL A 40 13.81 -6.27 9.56
CA VAL A 40 14.33 -6.24 10.94
C VAL A 40 15.84 -6.39 10.89
N ASP A 41 16.57 -5.38 11.39
CA ASP A 41 18.04 -5.44 11.44
C ASP A 41 18.51 -6.40 12.53
N PHE A 42 18.98 -7.57 12.10
CA PHE A 42 19.55 -8.62 12.94
C PHE A 42 21.04 -8.83 12.71
N SER A 43 21.69 -7.93 11.97
CA SER A 43 23.10 -8.02 11.58
C SER A 43 24.02 -8.29 12.77
N LYS A 44 23.75 -7.66 13.92
CA LYS A 44 24.54 -7.80 15.17
C LYS A 44 24.58 -9.22 15.75
N TYR A 45 23.62 -10.08 15.40
CA TYR A 45 23.48 -11.42 15.99
C TYR A 45 23.54 -12.54 14.95
N GLU A 46 23.52 -12.23 13.66
CA GLU A 46 23.41 -13.18 12.56
C GLU A 46 24.60 -14.14 12.50
N ASP A 47 25.82 -13.61 12.59
CA ASP A 47 27.05 -14.41 12.53
C ASP A 47 27.18 -15.35 13.74
N GLY A 48 26.78 -14.87 14.93
CA GLY A 48 26.80 -15.68 16.15
C GLY A 48 25.81 -16.85 16.09
N ILE A 49 24.60 -16.61 15.56
CA ILE A 49 23.56 -17.62 15.43
C ILE A 49 23.91 -18.62 14.31
N ARG A 50 24.40 -18.13 13.16
CA ARG A 50 24.84 -18.96 12.01
C ARG A 50 25.97 -19.90 12.42
N ASN A 51 26.98 -19.40 13.13
CA ASN A 51 28.09 -20.22 13.62
C ASN A 51 27.62 -21.28 14.63
N LEU A 52 26.67 -20.93 15.51
CA LEU A 52 26.11 -21.86 16.50
C LEU A 52 25.30 -22.99 15.86
N LEU A 53 24.56 -22.70 14.78
CA LEU A 53 23.77 -23.70 14.06
C LEU A 53 24.67 -24.58 13.18
N ASN A 54 25.53 -23.97 12.36
CA ASN A 54 26.42 -24.69 11.44
C ASN A 54 27.40 -25.63 12.16
N SER A 55 27.80 -25.30 13.39
CA SER A 55 28.74 -26.13 14.17
C SER A 55 28.10 -27.34 14.83
N PHE A 56 26.77 -27.37 15.03
CA PHE A 56 26.14 -28.33 15.95
C PHE A 56 24.85 -28.97 15.46
N VAL A 57 24.24 -28.45 14.41
CA VAL A 57 23.07 -29.05 13.77
C VAL A 57 23.47 -29.33 12.33
N THR A 58 23.52 -30.60 11.95
CA THR A 58 23.65 -31.06 10.55
C THR A 58 22.34 -30.74 9.82
N ALA A 59 21.98 -29.46 9.72
CA ALA A 59 20.77 -28.99 9.07
C ALA A 59 21.13 -28.24 7.80
N GLU A 60 20.25 -28.42 6.82
CA GLU A 60 20.23 -27.77 5.51
C GLU A 60 20.68 -26.30 5.56
N PRO A 61 21.35 -25.82 4.50
CA PRO A 61 21.87 -24.46 4.44
C PRO A 61 20.78 -23.44 4.77
N VAL A 62 21.13 -22.47 5.61
CA VAL A 62 20.28 -21.30 5.89
C VAL A 62 20.07 -20.57 4.56
N GLU A 63 18.84 -20.61 4.04
CA GLU A 63 18.48 -19.91 2.81
C GLU A 63 18.75 -18.41 2.96
N VAL A 64 19.39 -17.83 1.94
CA VAL A 64 19.61 -16.38 1.87
C VAL A 64 18.25 -15.71 1.68
N VAL A 65 17.97 -14.68 2.48
CA VAL A 65 16.78 -13.86 2.32
C VAL A 65 16.87 -13.14 0.97
N VAL A 66 16.11 -13.60 -0.02
CA VAL A 66 16.00 -12.94 -1.33
C VAL A 66 15.24 -11.63 -1.16
N GLU A 67 15.71 -10.57 -1.82
CA GLU A 67 15.02 -9.28 -1.77
C GLU A 67 13.60 -9.38 -2.36
N PRO A 68 12.61 -8.69 -1.77
CA PRO A 68 11.26 -8.68 -2.29
C PRO A 68 11.21 -8.11 -3.71
N ILE A 69 10.55 -8.83 -4.62
CA ILE A 69 10.31 -8.38 -5.99
C ILE A 69 9.10 -7.41 -6.02
N ALA A 70 9.18 -6.37 -6.84
CA ALA A 70 8.10 -5.41 -7.04
C ALA A 70 6.85 -6.08 -7.64
N ILE A 71 5.66 -5.61 -7.26
CA ILE A 71 4.40 -6.19 -7.75
C ILE A 71 4.26 -6.13 -9.27
N ASN A 72 4.92 -5.17 -9.93
CA ASN A 72 4.89 -4.95 -11.38
C ASN A 72 5.68 -5.99 -12.18
N ASP A 73 6.66 -6.67 -11.57
CA ASP A 73 7.41 -7.74 -12.25
C ASP A 73 6.66 -9.07 -12.17
N LYS A 74 5.81 -9.33 -13.17
CA LYS A 74 5.02 -10.57 -13.25
C LYS A 74 5.91 -11.82 -13.28
N ALA A 75 6.97 -11.80 -14.08
CA ALA A 75 7.84 -12.95 -14.27
C ALA A 75 8.65 -13.29 -13.01
N GLY A 76 9.17 -12.28 -12.33
CA GLY A 76 9.85 -12.45 -11.04
C GLY A 76 8.89 -12.93 -9.95
N MET A 77 7.68 -12.36 -9.91
CA MET A 77 6.65 -12.76 -8.95
C MET A 77 6.26 -14.23 -9.10
N ASP A 78 6.03 -14.69 -10.33
CA ASP A 78 5.62 -16.08 -10.58
C ASP A 78 6.69 -17.08 -10.13
N LYS A 79 7.98 -16.80 -10.37
CA LYS A 79 9.10 -17.61 -9.85
C LYS A 79 9.12 -17.68 -8.33
N GLN A 80 8.94 -16.54 -7.65
CA GLN A 80 8.89 -16.52 -6.18
C GLN A 80 7.67 -17.26 -5.63
N LEU A 81 6.55 -17.24 -6.34
CA LEU A 81 5.34 -17.98 -5.96
C LEU A 81 5.45 -19.49 -6.17
N GLU A 82 6.34 -19.96 -7.04
CA GLU A 82 6.64 -21.39 -7.21
C GLU A 82 7.39 -21.94 -5.99
N GLU A 83 8.27 -21.15 -5.38
CA GLU A 83 9.05 -21.53 -4.19
C GLU A 83 8.24 -21.52 -2.87
N ILE A 84 7.06 -20.87 -2.85
CA ILE A 84 6.27 -20.72 -1.63
C ILE A 84 5.27 -21.86 -1.50
N ASP A 85 5.33 -22.58 -0.39
CA ASP A 85 4.32 -23.61 -0.09
C ASP A 85 3.06 -23.04 0.57
N GLY A 86 1.92 -23.53 0.10
CA GLY A 86 0.59 -23.19 0.64
C GLY A 86 -0.06 -22.00 -0.04
N GLN A 87 -1.33 -22.17 -0.44
CA GLN A 87 -2.09 -21.16 -1.17
C GLN A 87 -2.31 -19.89 -0.33
N LYS A 88 -2.57 -20.06 0.97
CA LYS A 88 -2.70 -18.94 1.91
C LYS A 88 -1.42 -18.10 2.01
N THR A 89 -0.25 -18.76 2.04
CA THR A 89 1.05 -18.08 2.11
C THR A 89 1.32 -17.31 0.81
N LYS A 90 1.01 -17.91 -0.35
CA LYS A 90 1.07 -17.23 -1.65
C LYS A 90 0.19 -15.99 -1.69
N ALA A 91 -1.04 -16.09 -1.20
CA ALA A 91 -1.97 -14.98 -1.16
C ALA A 91 -1.49 -13.86 -0.22
N ALA A 92 -0.99 -14.21 0.97
CA ALA A 92 -0.39 -13.26 1.89
C ALA A 92 0.85 -12.57 1.29
N TYR A 93 1.68 -13.31 0.57
CA TYR A 93 2.86 -12.80 -0.12
C TYR A 93 2.45 -11.74 -1.16
N ILE A 94 1.49 -12.03 -2.04
CA ILE A 94 0.98 -11.08 -3.04
C ILE A 94 0.34 -9.86 -2.39
N LYS A 95 -0.58 -10.08 -1.45
CA LYS A 95 -1.29 -9.01 -0.74
C LYS A 95 -0.33 -8.02 -0.11
N THR A 96 0.72 -8.49 0.54
CA THR A 96 1.71 -7.61 1.20
C THR A 96 2.36 -6.68 0.18
N ARG A 97 2.79 -7.17 -0.99
CA ARG A 97 3.40 -6.32 -2.02
C ARG A 97 2.40 -5.33 -2.59
N LEU A 98 1.18 -5.80 -2.86
CA LEU A 98 0.11 -4.95 -3.34
C LEU A 98 -0.18 -3.81 -2.36
N VAL A 99 -0.32 -4.11 -1.06
CA VAL A 99 -0.56 -3.10 -0.02
C VAL A 99 0.62 -2.13 0.09
N LEU A 100 1.87 -2.61 0.03
CA LEU A 100 3.05 -1.73 0.09
C LEU A 100 3.09 -0.77 -1.10
N GLU A 101 2.81 -1.25 -2.31
CA GLU A 101 2.77 -0.40 -3.51
C GLU A 101 1.60 0.61 -3.45
N LEU A 102 0.43 0.18 -2.97
CA LEU A 102 -0.72 1.05 -2.77
C LEU A 102 -0.42 2.15 -1.74
N GLU A 103 0.19 1.82 -0.60
CA GLU A 103 0.57 2.82 0.41
C GLU A 103 1.61 3.81 -0.14
N ALA A 104 2.57 3.34 -0.95
CA ALA A 104 3.54 4.23 -1.59
C ALA A 104 2.87 5.25 -2.54
N ARG A 105 1.82 4.82 -3.25
CA ARG A 105 1.06 5.66 -4.20
C ARG A 105 -0.18 6.31 -3.60
N ARG A 106 -0.37 6.23 -2.28
CA ARG A 106 -1.58 6.67 -1.59
C ARG A 106 -2.00 8.10 -1.92
N TYR A 107 -1.01 9.00 -2.01
CA TYR A 107 -1.24 10.41 -2.32
C TYR A 107 -1.04 10.72 -3.80
N GLU A 108 -0.46 9.82 -4.58
CA GLU A 108 -0.35 9.98 -6.04
C GLU A 108 -1.70 9.73 -6.72
N ASP A 109 -2.43 8.71 -6.27
CA ASP A 109 -3.77 8.39 -6.74
C ASP A 109 -4.66 7.90 -5.58
N PRO A 110 -5.32 8.84 -4.86
CA PRO A 110 -6.16 8.52 -3.72
C PRO A 110 -7.36 7.62 -4.05
N LEU A 111 -7.93 7.75 -5.25
CA LEU A 111 -9.08 6.96 -5.67
C LEU A 111 -8.69 5.51 -5.88
N LEU A 112 -7.59 5.29 -6.58
CA LEU A 112 -7.00 3.97 -6.76
C LEU A 112 -6.71 3.33 -5.40
N TYR A 113 -6.03 4.05 -4.49
CA TYR A 113 -5.74 3.56 -3.15
C TYR A 113 -7.01 3.12 -2.41
N LYS A 114 -8.04 3.96 -2.37
CA LYS A 114 -9.29 3.68 -1.66
C LYS A 114 -10.00 2.46 -2.23
N ARG A 115 -10.21 2.41 -3.54
CA ARG A 115 -10.93 1.32 -4.22
C ARG A 115 -10.23 -0.02 -4.04
N PHE A 116 -8.91 -0.07 -4.25
CA PHE A 116 -8.16 -1.30 -4.02
C PHE A 116 -8.18 -1.70 -2.54
N SER A 117 -8.10 -0.73 -1.62
CA SER A 117 -8.21 -1.00 -0.17
C SER A 117 -9.57 -1.60 0.20
N GLU A 118 -10.66 -1.10 -0.36
CA GLU A 118 -12.01 -1.65 -0.18
C GLU A 118 -12.12 -3.06 -0.72
N ARG A 119 -11.69 -3.29 -1.97
CA ARG A 119 -11.70 -4.63 -2.58
C ARG A 119 -10.86 -5.65 -1.79
N ILE A 120 -9.69 -5.23 -1.28
CA ILE A 120 -8.87 -6.08 -0.40
C ILE A 120 -9.63 -6.42 0.89
N LYS A 121 -10.30 -5.44 1.52
CA LYS A 121 -11.11 -5.67 2.73
C LYS A 121 -12.25 -6.65 2.46
N GLU A 122 -12.96 -6.50 1.34
CA GLU A 122 -14.03 -7.42 0.92
C GLU A 122 -13.51 -8.84 0.71
N THR A 123 -12.41 -9.01 -0.01
CA THR A 123 -11.76 -10.32 -0.21
C THR A 123 -11.34 -10.95 1.12
N LEU A 124 -10.83 -10.17 2.07
CA LEU A 124 -10.50 -10.66 3.41
C LEU A 124 -11.75 -11.06 4.23
N GLU A 125 -12.87 -10.35 4.07
CA GLU A 125 -14.14 -10.70 4.71
C GLU A 125 -14.72 -12.00 4.14
N LYS A 126 -14.76 -12.14 2.80
CA LYS A 126 -15.15 -13.38 2.13
C LYS A 126 -14.29 -14.56 2.59
N TYR A 127 -12.98 -14.37 2.68
CA TYR A 127 -12.08 -15.40 3.18
C TYR A 127 -12.36 -15.75 4.66
N ARG A 128 -12.66 -14.76 5.51
CA ARG A 128 -13.02 -15.03 6.92
C ARG A 128 -14.28 -15.90 7.05
N GLN A 129 -15.24 -15.73 6.14
CA GLN A 129 -16.49 -16.49 6.11
C GLN A 129 -16.32 -17.89 5.51
N ALA A 130 -15.72 -17.98 4.33
CA ALA A 130 -15.61 -19.24 3.59
C ALA A 130 -14.40 -20.10 4.00
N ARG A 131 -13.31 -19.48 4.47
CA ARG A 131 -11.99 -20.11 4.74
C ARG A 131 -11.45 -20.94 3.57
N ASP A 132 -11.81 -20.57 2.35
CA ASP A 132 -11.32 -21.21 1.13
C ASP A 132 -10.02 -20.55 0.67
N ASP A 133 -8.90 -21.26 0.87
CA ASP A 133 -7.57 -20.79 0.50
C ASP A 133 -7.37 -20.66 -1.02
N ASN A 134 -8.05 -21.49 -1.83
CA ASN A 134 -7.94 -21.44 -3.30
C ASN A 134 -8.67 -20.22 -3.85
N ALA A 135 -9.90 -19.99 -3.38
CA ALA A 135 -10.68 -18.82 -3.75
C ALA A 135 -9.97 -17.52 -3.32
N TYR A 136 -9.41 -17.50 -2.11
CA TYR A 136 -8.66 -16.35 -1.61
C TYR A 136 -7.44 -16.03 -2.47
N LEU A 137 -6.64 -17.03 -2.84
CA LEU A 137 -5.50 -16.81 -3.73
C LEU A 137 -5.94 -16.30 -5.10
N ALA A 138 -7.01 -16.85 -5.66
CA ALA A 138 -7.51 -16.44 -6.97
C ALA A 138 -7.97 -14.97 -6.96
N GLU A 139 -8.73 -14.54 -5.95
CA GLU A 139 -9.17 -13.15 -5.82
C GLU A 139 -7.98 -12.18 -5.64
N ILE A 140 -7.00 -12.53 -4.81
CA ILE A 140 -5.81 -11.70 -4.60
C ILE A 140 -4.93 -11.62 -5.86
N LYS A 141 -4.79 -12.72 -6.61
CA LYS A 141 -4.10 -12.70 -7.92
C LYS A 141 -4.79 -11.78 -8.90
N LYS A 142 -6.11 -11.86 -9.00
CA LYS A 142 -6.91 -10.97 -9.85
C LYS A 142 -6.72 -9.51 -9.45
N LEU A 143 -6.75 -9.19 -8.16
CA LEU A 143 -6.46 -7.84 -7.67
C LEU A 143 -5.08 -7.35 -8.09
N ALA A 144 -4.06 -8.20 -8.01
CA ALA A 144 -2.72 -7.84 -8.45
C ALA A 144 -2.62 -7.64 -9.97
N GLU A 145 -3.38 -8.40 -10.77
CA GLU A 145 -3.46 -8.20 -12.23
C GLU A 145 -4.19 -6.92 -12.59
N ASP A 146 -5.36 -6.67 -12.00
CA ASP A 146 -6.10 -5.41 -12.19
C ASP A 146 -5.23 -4.19 -11.85
N PHE A 147 -4.46 -4.27 -10.76
CA PHE A 147 -3.51 -3.21 -10.37
C PHE A 147 -2.43 -2.98 -11.44
N ARG A 148 -1.85 -4.06 -11.99
CA ARG A 148 -0.81 -3.97 -13.04
C ARG A 148 -1.34 -3.39 -14.35
N GLU A 149 -2.57 -3.74 -14.71
CA GLU A 149 -3.24 -3.26 -15.92
C GLU A 149 -3.74 -1.82 -15.76
N GLY A 150 -3.62 -1.22 -14.56
CA GLY A 150 -4.17 0.10 -14.26
C GLY A 150 -5.70 0.09 -14.23
N PHE A 151 -6.31 -1.09 -14.13
CA PHE A 151 -7.75 -1.26 -14.09
C PHE A 151 -8.26 -0.90 -12.69
N VAL A 152 -8.65 0.36 -12.52
CA VAL A 152 -9.33 0.85 -11.30
C VAL A 152 -10.83 0.52 -11.33
N GLY A 153 -11.37 0.19 -12.50
CA GLY A 153 -12.80 -0.07 -12.70
C GLY A 153 -13.66 1.20 -12.80
N ASN A 154 -13.03 2.37 -12.95
CA ASN A 154 -13.71 3.64 -13.14
C ASN A 154 -13.56 4.12 -14.57
N ILE A 155 -14.66 4.64 -15.12
CA ILE A 155 -14.64 5.52 -16.28
C ILE A 155 -14.37 6.91 -15.73
N TYR A 156 -13.33 7.57 -16.23
CA TYR A 156 -13.09 8.96 -15.89
C TYR A 156 -13.94 9.86 -16.80
N PRO A 157 -14.38 11.02 -16.29
CA PRO A 157 -14.99 12.05 -17.13
C PRO A 157 -14.12 12.43 -18.32
N SER A 158 -14.75 12.79 -19.42
CA SER A 158 -14.06 13.05 -20.68
C SER A 158 -13.06 14.21 -20.59
N CYS A 159 -13.36 15.22 -19.77
CA CYS A 159 -12.49 16.36 -19.50
C CYS A 159 -11.15 16.03 -18.81
N ILE A 160 -11.04 14.89 -18.12
CA ILE A 160 -9.83 14.51 -17.37
C ILE A 160 -9.20 13.20 -17.83
N ASP A 161 -9.73 12.55 -18.86
CA ASP A 161 -9.26 11.22 -19.25
C ASP A 161 -7.78 11.21 -19.69
N ASP A 162 -7.31 12.27 -20.35
CA ASP A 162 -5.91 12.39 -20.74
C ASP A 162 -4.99 13.01 -19.66
N ASN A 163 -5.55 13.49 -18.54
CA ASN A 163 -4.81 14.26 -17.53
C ASN A 163 -4.62 13.49 -16.22
N SER A 164 -3.51 12.76 -16.11
CA SER A 164 -3.16 11.96 -14.92
C SER A 164 -3.19 12.76 -13.61
N ASP A 165 -2.76 14.02 -13.62
CA ASP A 165 -2.75 14.87 -12.42
C ASP A 165 -4.17 15.25 -12.00
N ALA A 166 -5.02 15.62 -12.96
CA ALA A 166 -6.43 15.92 -12.69
C ALA A 166 -7.18 14.68 -12.17
N LYS A 167 -6.86 13.48 -12.65
CA LYS A 167 -7.42 12.22 -12.13
C LYS A 167 -7.16 12.02 -10.64
N ALA A 168 -5.99 12.43 -10.14
CA ALA A 168 -5.68 12.33 -8.71
C ALA A 168 -6.53 13.27 -7.86
N PHE A 169 -6.70 14.53 -8.31
CA PHE A 169 -7.56 15.50 -7.62
C PHE A 169 -9.05 15.11 -7.70
N TYR A 170 -9.49 14.56 -8.84
CA TYR A 170 -10.83 13.97 -8.97
C TYR A 170 -11.07 12.92 -7.90
N GLY A 171 -10.08 12.04 -7.68
CA GLY A 171 -10.12 11.05 -6.63
C GLY A 171 -10.30 11.60 -5.22
N VAL A 172 -9.61 12.70 -4.91
CA VAL A 172 -9.76 13.39 -3.62
C VAL A 172 -11.18 13.95 -3.47
N ILE A 173 -11.70 14.60 -4.51
CA ILE A 173 -13.03 15.20 -4.47
C ILE A 173 -14.10 14.12 -4.30
N CYS A 174 -14.02 13.02 -5.05
CA CYS A 174 -14.97 11.91 -4.92
C CYS A 174 -14.92 11.25 -3.53
N ASP A 175 -13.75 11.18 -2.87
CA ASP A 175 -13.64 10.58 -1.53
C ASP A 175 -14.37 11.39 -0.45
N VAL A 176 -14.40 12.72 -0.63
CA VAL A 176 -14.92 13.66 0.37
C VAL A 176 -16.36 14.05 0.04
N LEU A 177 -16.61 14.61 -1.15
CA LEU A 177 -17.93 15.14 -1.52
C LEU A 177 -18.91 14.05 -1.92
N LEU A 178 -18.43 12.96 -2.54
CA LEU A 178 -19.29 11.86 -3.04
C LEU A 178 -19.26 10.64 -2.11
N ARG A 179 -18.90 10.83 -0.83
CA ARG A 179 -18.81 9.74 0.14
C ARG A 179 -20.17 9.08 0.39
N ASP A 180 -21.24 9.87 0.42
CA ASP A 180 -22.59 9.44 0.77
C ASP A 180 -23.56 9.43 -0.44
N GLU A 181 -23.19 10.08 -1.54
CA GLU A 181 -23.97 10.11 -2.77
C GLU A 181 -23.37 9.17 -3.80
N ASN A 182 -24.15 8.18 -4.26
CA ASN A 182 -23.80 7.42 -5.44
C ASN A 182 -24.05 8.35 -6.65
N PRO A 183 -23.02 8.92 -7.30
CA PRO A 183 -23.20 9.92 -8.34
C PRO A 183 -23.55 9.18 -9.63
N ASN A 184 -24.74 8.60 -9.69
CA ASN A 184 -25.21 7.82 -10.83
C ASN A 184 -25.63 8.72 -12.02
N GLY A 185 -25.05 9.92 -12.14
CA GLY A 185 -25.33 10.89 -13.19
C GLY A 185 -24.05 11.30 -13.88
N GLU A 186 -23.96 11.01 -15.18
CA GLU A 186 -22.85 11.40 -16.07
C GLU A 186 -22.54 12.92 -16.00
N GLU A 187 -23.58 13.75 -15.78
CA GLU A 187 -23.42 15.19 -15.58
C GLU A 187 -22.70 15.56 -14.27
N VAL A 188 -22.91 14.82 -13.18
CA VAL A 188 -22.26 15.08 -11.89
C VAL A 188 -20.78 14.70 -12.00
N GLU A 189 -20.49 13.54 -12.60
CA GLU A 189 -19.12 13.09 -12.85
C GLU A 189 -18.36 14.11 -13.72
N GLU A 190 -18.96 14.62 -14.80
CA GLU A 190 -18.32 15.62 -15.67
C GLU A 190 -18.05 16.95 -14.96
N ARG A 191 -18.97 17.42 -14.12
CA ARG A 191 -18.77 18.64 -13.31
C ARG A 191 -17.65 18.48 -12.28
N VAL A 192 -17.62 17.33 -11.58
CA VAL A 192 -16.53 17.01 -10.64
C VAL A 192 -15.20 16.86 -11.38
N GLY A 193 -15.22 16.30 -12.59
CA GLY A 193 -14.07 16.26 -13.49
C GLY A 193 -13.55 17.65 -13.85
N GLN A 194 -14.45 18.58 -14.18
CA GLN A 194 -14.08 19.96 -14.48
C GLN A 194 -13.48 20.68 -13.26
N LEU A 195 -14.07 20.49 -12.08
CA LEU A 195 -13.52 21.02 -10.82
C LEU A 195 -12.10 20.48 -10.57
N ALA A 196 -11.89 19.18 -10.75
CA ALA A 196 -10.57 18.56 -10.62
C ALA A 196 -9.55 19.14 -11.62
N ALA A 197 -9.97 19.39 -12.86
CA ALA A 197 -9.12 20.02 -13.88
C ALA A 197 -8.76 21.47 -13.50
N ASN A 198 -9.72 22.23 -12.96
CA ASN A 198 -9.50 23.61 -12.51
C ASN A 198 -8.54 23.67 -11.31
N ILE A 199 -8.72 22.80 -10.32
CA ILE A 199 -7.82 22.68 -9.16
C ILE A 199 -6.40 22.35 -9.61
N ASN A 200 -6.26 21.38 -10.54
CA ASN A 200 -4.97 21.01 -11.11
C ASN A 200 -4.28 22.20 -11.79
N ALA A 201 -5.02 22.99 -12.58
CA ALA A 201 -4.50 24.18 -13.24
C ALA A 201 -4.03 25.23 -12.22
N ALA A 202 -4.85 25.54 -11.22
CA ALA A 202 -4.53 26.51 -10.16
C ALA A 202 -3.26 26.10 -9.37
N ILE A 203 -3.12 24.80 -9.06
CA ILE A 203 -1.92 24.28 -8.39
C ILE A 203 -0.71 24.41 -9.31
N LYS A 204 -0.80 23.97 -10.57
CA LYS A 204 0.32 24.05 -11.54
C LYS A 204 0.85 25.47 -11.72
N GLU A 205 -0.02 26.47 -11.73
CA GLU A 205 0.40 27.88 -11.83
C GLU A 205 1.21 28.36 -10.62
N LEU A 206 0.91 27.81 -9.43
CA LEU A 206 1.57 28.17 -8.18
C LEU A 206 2.79 27.30 -7.87
N VAL A 207 2.93 26.14 -8.51
CA VAL A 207 4.11 25.27 -8.43
C VAL A 207 5.29 25.93 -9.15
N HIS A 208 6.29 26.37 -8.39
CA HIS A 208 7.56 26.90 -8.89
C HIS A 208 8.73 26.46 -8.00
N VAL A 209 9.97 26.77 -8.39
CA VAL A 209 11.18 26.36 -7.65
C VAL A 209 11.08 26.82 -6.18
N ASP A 210 11.20 25.88 -5.24
CA ASP A 210 11.03 26.01 -3.78
C ASP A 210 9.61 26.18 -3.22
N TRP A 211 8.57 25.86 -3.98
CA TRP A 211 7.19 25.94 -3.48
C TRP A 211 6.90 25.04 -2.26
N ARG A 212 7.49 23.83 -2.21
CA ARG A 212 7.22 22.79 -1.20
C ARG A 212 7.48 23.22 0.26
N GLY A 213 8.37 24.19 0.47
CA GLY A 213 8.71 24.70 1.80
C GLY A 213 8.06 26.05 2.13
N ASN A 214 7.34 26.65 1.18
CA ASN A 214 6.94 28.04 1.26
C ASN A 214 5.49 28.17 1.74
N ILE A 215 5.35 28.55 3.01
CA ILE A 215 4.06 28.75 3.68
C ILE A 215 3.17 29.75 2.93
N MET A 216 3.74 30.79 2.30
CA MET A 216 2.96 31.77 1.55
C MET A 216 2.33 31.17 0.30
N ILE A 217 3.06 30.29 -0.39
CA ILE A 217 2.54 29.59 -1.58
C ILE A 217 1.48 28.59 -1.17
N HIS A 218 1.69 27.83 -0.09
CA HIS A 218 0.68 26.91 0.44
C HIS A 218 -0.62 27.64 0.82
N LYS A 219 -0.53 28.81 1.45
CA LYS A 219 -1.71 29.64 1.75
C LYS A 219 -2.43 30.09 0.48
N ARG A 220 -1.69 30.52 -0.55
CA ARG A 220 -2.27 30.92 -1.83
C ARG A 220 -2.92 29.74 -2.57
N MET A 221 -2.30 28.56 -2.53
CA MET A 221 -2.86 27.33 -3.09
C MET A 221 -4.15 26.96 -2.37
N ASN A 222 -4.15 26.93 -1.04
CA ASN A 222 -5.35 26.64 -0.27
C ASN A 222 -6.48 27.62 -0.60
N GLN A 223 -6.17 28.92 -0.69
CA GLN A 223 -7.18 29.92 -1.03
C GLN A 223 -7.73 29.74 -2.44
N ALA A 224 -6.87 29.51 -3.44
CA ALA A 224 -7.31 29.26 -4.81
C ALA A 224 -8.18 27.99 -4.93
N VAL A 225 -7.86 26.93 -4.18
CA VAL A 225 -8.66 25.71 -4.14
C VAL A 225 -9.98 25.93 -3.39
N GLU A 226 -9.95 26.65 -2.27
CA GLU A 226 -11.13 27.00 -1.49
C GLU A 226 -12.12 27.83 -2.33
N ASP A 227 -11.63 28.84 -3.05
CA ASP A 227 -12.44 29.66 -3.96
C ASP A 227 -13.14 28.77 -5.02
N LEU A 228 -12.41 27.84 -5.65
CA LEU A 228 -12.97 26.90 -6.63
C LEU A 228 -14.01 25.94 -6.03
N LEU A 229 -13.82 25.51 -4.78
CA LEU A 229 -14.76 24.63 -4.08
C LEU A 229 -16.05 25.37 -3.73
N TRP A 230 -15.97 26.63 -3.30
CA TRP A 230 -17.14 27.46 -3.04
C TRP A 230 -17.90 27.83 -4.31
N ASP A 231 -17.19 28.19 -5.39
CA ASP A 231 -17.81 28.43 -6.70
C ASP A 231 -18.60 27.19 -7.16
N TYR A 232 -18.02 26.00 -7.02
CA TYR A 232 -18.71 24.74 -7.33
C TYR A 232 -19.94 24.51 -6.44
N ALA A 233 -19.82 24.76 -5.13
CA ALA A 233 -20.92 24.61 -4.18
C ALA A 233 -22.11 25.51 -4.54
N ASP A 234 -21.84 26.77 -4.85
CA ASP A 234 -22.83 27.77 -5.27
C ASP A 234 -23.50 27.36 -6.58
N GLU A 235 -22.75 26.85 -7.56
CA GLU A 235 -23.30 26.35 -8.83
C GLU A 235 -24.20 25.12 -8.66
N GLN A 236 -23.87 24.22 -7.72
CA GLN A 236 -24.68 23.03 -7.44
C GLN A 236 -25.83 23.30 -6.46
N GLY A 237 -25.86 24.46 -5.80
CA GLY A 237 -26.76 24.73 -4.70
C GLY A 237 -26.55 23.79 -3.51
N ALA A 238 -25.31 23.33 -3.32
CA ALA A 238 -24.93 22.39 -2.27
C ALA A 238 -24.21 23.15 -1.13
N GLU A 239 -24.45 22.75 0.12
CA GLU A 239 -23.67 23.24 1.26
C GLU A 239 -22.48 22.30 1.50
N ILE A 240 -21.26 22.84 1.51
CA ILE A 240 -20.06 22.10 1.91
C ILE A 240 -19.86 22.30 3.42
N ASP A 241 -19.80 21.20 4.18
CA ASP A 241 -19.46 21.26 5.61
C ASP A 241 -18.00 21.72 5.78
N VAL A 242 -17.75 22.57 6.77
CA VAL A 242 -16.40 23.12 7.05
C VAL A 242 -15.37 22.02 7.28
N ARG A 243 -15.76 20.89 7.89
CA ARG A 243 -14.84 19.76 8.13
C ARG A 243 -14.47 19.07 6.82
N ASP A 244 -15.42 18.93 5.91
CA ASP A 244 -15.19 18.32 4.61
C ASP A 244 -14.31 19.22 3.75
N LEU A 245 -14.52 20.55 3.81
CA LEU A 245 -13.65 21.54 3.19
C LEU A 245 -12.21 21.44 3.71
N ASP A 246 -12.00 21.44 5.03
CA ASP A 246 -10.67 21.32 5.64
C ASP A 246 -9.97 20.02 5.21
N LEU A 247 -10.71 18.91 5.18
CA LEU A 247 -10.19 17.60 4.80
C LEU A 247 -9.86 17.54 3.30
N LEU A 248 -10.66 18.19 2.45
CA LEU A 248 -10.38 18.38 1.02
C LEU A 248 -9.09 19.16 0.81
N LEU A 249 -8.96 20.32 1.45
CA LEU A 249 -7.77 21.17 1.32
C LEU A 249 -6.51 20.44 1.78
N GLU A 250 -6.57 19.73 2.91
CA GLU A 250 -5.44 18.94 3.40
C GLU A 250 -5.05 17.83 2.40
N ASN A 251 -6.03 17.08 1.87
CA ASN A 251 -5.76 16.00 0.94
C ASN A 251 -5.27 16.51 -0.42
N VAL A 252 -5.83 17.61 -0.93
CA VAL A 252 -5.36 18.27 -2.17
C VAL A 252 -3.91 18.70 -2.02
N MET A 253 -3.52 19.31 -0.90
CA MET A 253 -2.14 19.71 -0.65
C MET A 253 -1.19 18.51 -0.55
N ARG A 254 -1.61 17.41 0.08
CA ARG A 254 -0.82 16.18 0.13
C ARG A 254 -0.63 15.56 -1.25
N THR A 255 -1.68 15.53 -2.08
CA THR A 255 -1.63 15.07 -3.46
C THR A 255 -0.71 15.95 -4.31
N ALA A 256 -0.78 17.27 -4.15
CA ALA A 256 0.11 18.22 -4.82
C ALA A 256 1.58 17.98 -4.47
N MET A 257 1.90 17.77 -3.18
CA MET A 257 3.27 17.50 -2.72
C MET A 257 3.83 16.17 -3.24
N ALA A 258 2.97 15.18 -3.46
CA ALA A 258 3.37 13.88 -3.99
C ALA A 258 3.64 13.94 -5.51
N ARG A 259 2.91 14.77 -6.25
CA ARG A 259 2.98 14.85 -7.72
C ARG A 259 3.98 15.87 -8.27
N TYR A 260 4.15 17.03 -7.61
CA TYR A 260 4.98 18.14 -8.09
C TYR A 260 6.25 18.34 -7.28
#